data_AF-A0A7V0X8F1-F1
#
_entry.id   AF-A0A7V0X8F1-F1
#
_cell.length_a   1.000
_cell.length_b   1.000
_cell.length_c   1.000
_cell.angle_alpha   90.00
_cell.angle_beta   90.00
_cell.angle_gamma   90.00
#
_symmetry.space_group_name_H-M   'P 1'
#
loop_
_entity.id
_entity.type
_entity.pdbx_description
1 polymer ?
#
loop_
_entity_poly.entity_id
_entity_poly.type
_entity_poly.pdbx_seq_one_letter_code
_entity_poly.pdbx_strand_id
1 'polypeptide(L)'
;MSNRNNSAARYFENLSVQTKDLIVAETDAEFDKAFDNWLEVAISRLESSSKEFKDLGEDAISSILAGYLSTGEVSVTRETHSNGHVDLTVKLVNSPTNRTKLGEAKIWSGPSYHTKGLGQLLNRYTTGRECRGFVISYVKLQDIKALFEKLRQYIDNEKSCNLQGICKDHNIR
;
A
#
# COMPACT_ATOMS: atom_id res chain seq x y z
N MET A 1 -15.75 10.99 -38.52
CA MET A 1 -16.11 10.04 -37.45
C MET A 1 -14.94 9.05 -37.28
N SER A 2 -13.74 9.56 -36.98
CA SER A 2 -13.04 9.60 -35.67
C SER A 2 -12.45 8.27 -35.19
N ASN A 3 -11.15 8.11 -35.50
CA ASN A 3 -10.17 7.13 -35.01
C ASN A 3 -10.02 7.01 -33.47
N ARG A 4 -10.86 7.69 -32.66
CA ARG A 4 -10.74 7.74 -31.19
C ARG A 4 -11.05 6.40 -30.50
N ASN A 5 -11.95 5.59 -31.05
CA ASN A 5 -12.23 4.27 -30.48
C ASN A 5 -11.01 3.34 -30.59
N ASN A 6 -10.14 3.57 -31.57
CA ASN A 6 -8.93 2.79 -31.77
C ASN A 6 -7.78 3.23 -30.84
N SER A 7 -7.77 4.49 -30.38
CA SER A 7 -6.71 5.00 -29.50
C SER A 7 -6.88 4.58 -28.04
N ALA A 8 -8.11 4.53 -27.52
CA ALA A 8 -8.36 4.11 -26.14
C ALA A 8 -8.13 2.61 -25.93
N ALA A 9 -8.58 1.78 -26.88
CA ALA A 9 -8.33 0.34 -26.86
C ALA A 9 -6.82 0.04 -26.91
N ARG A 10 -6.10 0.69 -27.84
CA ARG A 10 -4.64 0.56 -27.95
C ARG A 10 -3.89 1.08 -26.71
N TYR A 11 -4.39 2.14 -26.07
CA TYR A 11 -3.83 2.61 -24.81
C TYR A 11 -3.94 1.53 -23.73
N PHE A 12 -5.15 0.97 -23.56
CA PHE A 12 -5.39 -0.10 -22.60
C PHE A 12 -4.53 -1.33 -22.89
N GLU A 13 -4.39 -1.74 -24.16
CA GLU A 13 -3.53 -2.85 -24.57
C GLU A 13 -2.05 -2.67 -24.16
N ASN A 14 -1.55 -1.44 -24.16
CA ASN A 14 -0.17 -1.13 -23.80
C ASN A 14 0.07 -1.04 -22.29
N LEU A 15 -0.98 -1.06 -21.46
CA LEU A 15 -0.82 -1.05 -20.01
C LEU A 15 -0.18 -2.35 -19.52
N SER A 16 0.56 -2.24 -18.41
CA SER A 16 1.07 -3.43 -17.70
C SER A 16 -0.09 -4.32 -17.25
N VAL A 17 0.16 -5.62 -17.11
CA VAL A 17 -0.86 -6.58 -16.63
C VAL A 17 -1.40 -6.15 -15.27
N GLN A 18 -0.52 -5.73 -14.37
CA GLN A 18 -0.90 -5.33 -13.03
C GLN A 18 -1.74 -4.04 -13.02
N THR A 19 -1.44 -3.09 -13.91
CA THR A 19 -2.26 -1.88 -14.07
C THR A 19 -3.64 -2.21 -14.64
N LYS A 20 -3.72 -3.14 -15.61
CA LYS A 20 -5.00 -3.62 -16.15
C LYS A 20 -5.85 -4.24 -15.04
N ASP A 21 -5.28 -5.15 -14.26
CA ASP A 21 -5.97 -5.83 -13.16
C ASP A 21 -6.58 -4.84 -12.14
N LEU A 22 -5.88 -3.74 -11.84
CA LEU A 22 -6.40 -2.69 -10.96
C LEU A 22 -7.62 -1.97 -11.57
N ILE A 23 -7.58 -1.69 -12.87
CA ILE A 23 -8.63 -0.93 -13.57
C ILE A 23 -9.89 -1.77 -13.81
N VAL A 24 -9.71 -3.06 -14.12
CA VAL A 24 -10.84 -3.95 -14.43
C VAL A 24 -11.48 -4.59 -13.20
N ALA A 25 -10.92 -4.38 -12.00
CA ALA A 25 -11.49 -4.89 -10.77
C ALA A 25 -12.91 -4.35 -10.53
N GLU A 26 -13.88 -5.25 -10.47
CA GLU A 26 -15.30 -4.89 -10.30
C GLU A 26 -15.65 -4.78 -8.80
N THR A 27 -14.98 -5.58 -7.96
CA THR A 27 -15.22 -5.63 -6.51
C THR A 27 -14.03 -5.13 -5.69
N ASP A 28 -14.28 -4.75 -4.43
CA ASP A 28 -13.24 -4.36 -3.47
C ASP A 28 -12.20 -5.47 -3.27
N ALA A 29 -12.66 -6.72 -3.25
CA ALA A 29 -11.81 -7.88 -3.06
C ALA A 29 -10.87 -8.12 -4.25
N GLU A 30 -11.38 -7.96 -5.48
CA GLU A 30 -10.56 -8.03 -6.69
C GLU A 30 -9.55 -6.90 -6.74
N PHE A 31 -9.97 -5.68 -6.41
CA PHE A 31 -9.11 -4.51 -6.38
C PHE A 31 -8.00 -4.68 -5.33
N ASP A 32 -8.33 -5.17 -4.14
CA ASP A 32 -7.37 -5.44 -3.08
C ASP A 32 -6.33 -6.49 -3.49
N LYS A 33 -6.75 -7.54 -4.20
CA LYS A 33 -5.85 -8.57 -4.72
C LYS A 33 -4.93 -8.03 -5.81
N ALA A 34 -5.49 -7.26 -6.75
CA ALA A 34 -4.70 -6.59 -7.79
C ALA A 34 -3.69 -5.60 -7.20
N PHE A 35 -4.11 -4.87 -6.15
CA PHE A 35 -3.24 -3.97 -5.42
C PHE A 35 -2.09 -4.68 -4.70
N ASP A 36 -2.33 -5.83 -4.07
CA ASP A 36 -1.26 -6.60 -3.42
C ASP A 36 -0.16 -6.98 -4.45
N ASN A 37 -0.56 -7.45 -5.64
CA ASN A 37 0.38 -7.75 -6.72
C ASN A 37 1.14 -6.50 -7.22
N TRP A 38 0.44 -5.36 -7.31
CA TRP A 38 1.05 -4.08 -7.70
C TRP A 38 2.07 -3.60 -6.65
N LEU A 39 1.72 -3.72 -5.37
CA LEU A 39 2.57 -3.36 -4.25
C LEU A 39 3.81 -4.24 -4.17
N GLU A 40 3.69 -5.55 -4.43
CA GLU A 40 4.83 -6.49 -4.48
C GLU A 40 5.89 -6.07 -5.51
N VAL A 41 5.45 -5.62 -6.69
CA VAL A 41 6.37 -5.10 -7.72
C VAL A 41 7.10 -3.85 -7.24
N ALA A 42 6.40 -2.94 -6.55
CA ALA A 42 7.01 -1.72 -6.01
C ALA A 42 7.98 -2.02 -4.85
N ILE A 43 7.63 -2.96 -3.97
CA ILE A 43 8.49 -3.44 -2.89
C ILE A 43 9.77 -4.07 -3.47
N SER A 44 9.64 -4.96 -4.46
CA SER A 44 10.80 -5.59 -5.13
C SER A 44 11.79 -4.56 -5.69
N ARG A 45 11.28 -3.42 -6.19
CA ARG A 45 12.12 -2.30 -6.69
C ARG A 45 12.80 -1.53 -5.57
N LEU A 46 12.15 -1.37 -4.41
CA LEU A 46 12.81 -0.78 -3.24
C LEU A 46 13.93 -1.69 -2.73
N GLU A 47 13.66 -2.99 -2.62
CA GLU A 47 14.60 -3.97 -2.08
C GLU A 47 15.83 -4.14 -2.96
N SER A 48 15.67 -4.09 -4.29
CA SER A 48 16.79 -4.16 -5.24
C SER A 48 17.77 -3.00 -5.12
N SER A 49 17.33 -1.88 -4.55
CA SER A 49 18.12 -0.66 -4.31
C SER A 49 18.32 -0.38 -2.81
N SER A 50 18.20 -1.42 -1.97
CA SER A 50 18.22 -1.28 -0.51
C SER A 50 19.55 -0.74 0.04
N LYS A 51 20.67 -1.00 -0.64
CA LYS A 51 22.00 -0.50 -0.24
C LYS A 51 22.08 1.02 -0.36
N GLU A 52 21.50 1.57 -1.41
CA GLU A 52 21.43 3.00 -1.72
C GLU A 52 20.45 3.71 -0.76
N PHE A 53 19.42 3.00 -0.30
CA PHE A 53 18.38 3.57 0.56
C PHE A 53 18.61 3.37 2.07
N LYS A 54 19.70 2.69 2.47
CA LYS A 54 19.95 2.31 3.86
C LYS A 54 19.96 3.50 4.83
N ASP A 55 20.43 4.67 4.39
CA ASP A 55 20.58 5.87 5.23
C ASP A 55 19.38 6.83 5.13
N LEU A 56 18.39 6.51 4.27
CA LEU A 56 17.22 7.37 4.04
C LEU A 56 16.21 7.28 5.17
N GLY A 57 15.61 8.41 5.53
CA GLY A 57 14.50 8.46 6.50
C GLY A 57 13.18 7.91 5.95
N GLU A 58 12.19 7.78 6.83
CA GLU A 58 10.84 7.30 6.52
C GLU A 58 10.22 8.08 5.35
N ASP A 59 10.34 9.40 5.37
CA ASP A 59 9.78 10.27 4.34
C ASP A 59 10.40 10.06 2.96
N ALA A 60 11.72 9.91 2.90
CA ALA A 60 12.42 9.71 1.66
C ALA A 60 12.06 8.35 1.04
N ILE A 61 12.05 7.27 1.82
CA ILE A 61 11.69 5.93 1.34
C ILE A 61 10.22 5.89 0.89
N SER A 62 9.30 6.47 1.67
CA SER A 62 7.89 6.57 1.31
C SER A 62 7.65 7.42 0.07
N SER A 63 8.47 8.45 -0.18
CA SER A 63 8.40 9.23 -1.43
C SER A 63 8.83 8.40 -2.65
N ILE A 64 9.86 7.58 -2.50
CA ILE A 64 10.31 6.65 -3.55
C ILE A 64 9.23 5.61 -3.82
N LEU A 65 8.65 5.02 -2.77
CA LEU A 65 7.55 4.07 -2.89
C LEU A 65 6.35 4.67 -3.63
N ALA A 66 5.94 5.89 -3.26
CA ALA A 66 4.86 6.61 -3.94
C ALA A 66 5.18 6.79 -5.43
N GLY A 67 6.43 7.12 -5.77
CA GLY A 67 6.89 7.22 -7.15
C GLY A 67 6.79 5.89 -7.91
N TYR A 68 7.20 4.77 -7.29
CA TYR A 68 7.10 3.45 -7.91
C TYR A 68 5.66 2.95 -8.09
N LEU A 69 4.75 3.34 -7.20
CA LEU A 69 3.34 2.97 -7.27
C LEU A 69 2.54 3.86 -8.23
N SER A 70 3.03 5.05 -8.55
CA SER A 70 2.31 6.02 -9.38
C SER A 70 2.40 5.67 -10.87
N THR A 71 1.25 5.73 -11.55
CA THR A 71 1.14 5.58 -13.02
C THR A 71 0.21 6.66 -13.58
N GLY A 72 -0.11 6.60 -14.88
CA GLY A 72 -1.15 7.46 -15.46
C GLY A 72 -2.55 7.17 -14.90
N GLU A 73 -2.77 5.99 -14.33
CA GLU A 73 -4.06 5.47 -13.85
C GLU A 73 -4.10 5.34 -12.33
N VAL A 74 -2.94 5.36 -11.66
CA VAL A 74 -2.85 5.28 -10.21
C VAL A 74 -2.13 6.52 -9.69
N SER A 75 -2.86 7.37 -8.98
CA SER A 75 -2.28 8.52 -8.28
C SER A 75 -1.90 8.11 -6.87
N VAL A 76 -0.62 8.21 -6.52
CA VAL A 76 -0.15 8.04 -5.13
C VAL A 76 0.38 9.36 -4.61
N THR A 77 -0.27 9.85 -3.57
CA THR A 77 0.04 11.14 -2.93
C THR A 77 0.49 10.92 -1.50
N ARG A 78 1.37 11.77 -1.01
CA ARG A 78 1.82 11.80 0.38
C ARG A 78 1.18 12.95 1.14
N GLU A 79 1.25 12.91 2.47
CA GLU A 79 0.89 14.03 3.36
C GLU A 79 -0.51 14.57 3.12
N THR A 80 -1.42 13.72 2.65
CA THR A 80 -2.78 14.16 2.37
C THR A 80 -3.51 14.32 3.69
N HIS A 81 -4.13 15.47 3.89
CA HIS A 81 -4.89 15.74 5.10
C HIS A 81 -6.22 14.97 5.08
N SER A 82 -6.30 13.88 5.85
CA SER A 82 -7.53 13.12 6.10
C SER A 82 -7.64 12.85 7.59
N ASN A 83 -8.18 13.81 8.35
CA ASN A 83 -8.23 13.80 9.82
C ASN A 83 -6.83 13.64 10.49
N GLY A 84 -5.77 13.99 9.74
CA GLY A 84 -4.35 13.86 10.08
C GLY A 84 -3.50 13.66 8.81
N HIS A 85 -2.20 13.44 8.98
CA HIS A 85 -1.26 13.22 7.88
C HIS A 85 -1.22 11.73 7.52
N VAL A 86 -1.82 11.37 6.38
CA VAL A 86 -1.70 10.01 5.83
C VAL A 86 -0.41 9.94 5.02
N ASP A 87 0.45 8.97 5.33
CA ASP A 87 1.75 8.81 4.66
C ASP A 87 1.58 8.52 3.17
N LEU A 88 0.61 7.67 2.80
CA LEU A 88 0.29 7.32 1.42
C LEU A 88 -1.23 7.30 1.18
N THR A 89 -1.70 8.04 0.19
CA THR A 89 -3.06 7.95 -0.34
C THR A 89 -3.00 7.51 -1.79
N VAL A 90 -3.49 6.30 -2.06
CA VAL A 90 -3.55 5.69 -3.40
C VAL A 90 -4.97 5.87 -3.95
N LYS A 91 -5.08 6.41 -5.15
CA LYS A 91 -6.36 6.57 -5.85
C LYS A 91 -6.26 6.05 -7.27
N LEU A 92 -7.25 5.24 -7.67
CA LEU A 92 -7.44 4.92 -9.08
C LEU A 92 -8.05 6.16 -9.76
N VAL A 93 -7.36 6.70 -10.76
CA VAL A 93 -7.82 7.86 -11.54
C VAL A 93 -8.43 7.38 -12.85
N ASN A 94 -9.39 8.16 -13.37
CA ASN A 94 -10.08 7.86 -14.63
C ASN A 94 -10.80 6.49 -14.67
N SER A 95 -11.15 5.93 -13.50
CA SER A 95 -11.98 4.74 -13.36
C SER A 95 -13.44 5.11 -13.06
N PRO A 96 -14.43 4.36 -13.55
CA PRO A 96 -15.83 4.53 -13.14
C PRO A 96 -16.06 4.26 -11.64
N THR A 97 -15.16 3.50 -10.99
CA THR A 97 -15.23 3.22 -9.56
C THR A 97 -14.19 4.04 -8.80
N ASN A 98 -14.64 4.84 -7.85
CA ASN A 98 -13.74 5.57 -6.95
C ASN A 98 -13.13 4.58 -5.95
N ARG A 99 -11.88 4.19 -6.19
CA ARG A 99 -11.09 3.32 -5.31
C ARG A 99 -10.02 4.15 -4.61
N THR A 100 -10.06 4.17 -3.28
CA THR A 100 -9.03 4.81 -2.45
C THR A 100 -8.46 3.82 -1.46
N LYS A 101 -7.13 3.76 -1.31
CA LYS A 101 -6.46 3.05 -0.22
C LYS A 101 -5.60 4.04 0.57
N LEU A 102 -5.60 3.85 1.88
CA LEU A 102 -4.74 4.59 2.80
C LEU A 102 -3.62 3.67 3.26
N GLY A 103 -2.40 4.20 3.24
CA GLY A 103 -1.19 3.55 3.68
C GLY A 103 -0.52 4.34 4.78
N GLU A 104 -0.14 3.65 5.85
CA GLU A 104 0.80 4.16 6.85
C GLU A 104 2.18 3.55 6.57
N ALA A 105 3.23 4.34 6.68
CA ALA A 105 4.60 3.88 6.53
C ALA A 105 5.38 4.10 7.82
N LYS A 106 6.22 3.14 8.19
CA LYS A 106 7.02 3.23 9.41
C LYS A 106 8.42 2.69 9.18
N ILE A 107 9.47 3.38 9.62
CA ILE A 107 10.74 2.68 9.88
C ILE A 107 10.51 1.75 11.07
N TRP A 108 10.89 0.49 10.91
CA TRP A 108 10.69 -0.51 11.95
C TRP A 108 11.45 -0.14 13.23
N SER A 109 10.71 -0.03 14.34
CA SER A 109 11.24 0.21 15.68
C SER A 109 10.57 -0.70 16.73
N GLY A 110 10.04 -1.85 16.30
CA GLY A 110 9.41 -2.85 17.16
C GLY A 110 7.88 -2.87 17.11
N PRO A 111 7.24 -3.89 17.71
CA PRO A 111 5.79 -4.12 17.59
C PRO A 111 4.92 -2.94 18.02
N SER A 112 5.26 -2.28 19.15
CA SER A 112 4.51 -1.12 19.63
C SER A 112 4.52 0.05 18.64
N TYR A 113 5.61 0.24 17.90
CA TYR A 113 5.69 1.32 16.90
C TYR A 113 4.82 1.00 15.68
N HIS A 114 4.82 -0.26 15.24
CA HIS A 114 3.95 -0.74 14.17
C HIS A 114 2.46 -0.60 14.55
N THR A 115 2.06 -1.03 15.75
CA THR A 115 0.67 -0.95 16.19
C THR A 115 0.19 0.48 16.43
N LYS A 116 1.09 1.41 16.78
CA LYS A 116 0.77 2.85 16.75
C LYS A 116 0.39 3.33 15.35
N GLY A 117 1.16 2.94 14.33
CA GLY A 117 0.82 3.24 12.93
C GLY A 117 -0.52 2.64 12.51
N LEU A 118 -0.78 1.38 12.88
CA LEU A 118 -2.09 0.75 12.68
C LEU A 118 -3.22 1.54 13.36
N GLY A 119 -2.99 2.02 14.58
CA GLY A 119 -3.93 2.85 15.32
C GLY A 119 -4.20 4.20 14.65
N GLN A 120 -3.19 4.84 14.05
CA GLN A 120 -3.37 6.06 13.25
C GLN A 120 -4.26 5.78 12.04
N LEU A 121 -3.94 4.72 11.29
CA LEU A 121 -4.69 4.34 10.09
C LEU A 121 -6.16 4.05 10.39
N LEU A 122 -6.44 3.22 11.41
CA LEU A 122 -7.79 2.74 11.71
C LEU A 122 -8.65 3.77 12.46
N ASN A 123 -8.07 4.49 13.43
CA ASN A 123 -8.87 5.35 14.31
C ASN A 123 -8.90 6.82 13.89
N ARG A 124 -7.99 7.24 13.00
CA ARG A 124 -7.92 8.65 12.56
C ARG A 124 -8.29 8.78 11.09
N TYR A 125 -7.65 7.99 10.23
CA TYR A 125 -7.65 8.29 8.79
C TYR A 125 -8.79 7.60 8.03
N THR A 126 -9.12 6.37 8.40
CA THR A 126 -10.15 5.57 7.73
C THR A 126 -11.55 6.07 8.11
N THR A 127 -12.39 6.32 7.11
CA THR A 127 -13.78 6.77 7.29
C THR A 127 -14.80 5.68 6.95
N GLY A 128 -14.33 4.55 6.41
CA GLY A 128 -15.16 3.45 5.93
C GLY A 128 -15.58 3.59 4.46
N ARG A 129 -15.08 4.62 3.76
CA ARG A 129 -15.27 4.80 2.30
C ARG A 129 -14.09 4.29 1.48
N GLU A 130 -12.97 4.04 2.16
CA GLU A 130 -11.73 3.55 1.59
C GLU A 130 -11.73 2.02 1.55
N CYS A 131 -11.04 1.44 0.57
CA CYS A 131 -10.76 0.01 0.55
C CYS A 131 -9.76 -0.34 1.68
N ARG A 132 -9.43 -1.64 1.83
CA ARG A 132 -8.51 -2.11 2.88
C ARG A 132 -7.23 -1.24 2.95
N GLY A 133 -6.96 -0.67 4.12
CA GLY A 133 -5.72 0.06 4.37
C GLY A 133 -4.51 -0.88 4.52
N PHE A 134 -3.31 -0.32 4.49
CA PHE A 134 -2.07 -1.08 4.74
C PHE A 134 -1.09 -0.31 5.61
N VAL A 135 -0.26 -1.05 6.36
CA VAL A 135 0.90 -0.51 7.05
C VAL A 135 2.13 -1.15 6.42
N ILE A 136 3.05 -0.34 5.89
CA ILE A 136 4.35 -0.81 5.41
C ILE A 136 5.43 -0.49 6.43
N SER A 137 6.25 -1.49 6.79
CA SER A 137 7.38 -1.30 7.70
C SER A 137 8.69 -1.46 6.95
N TYR A 138 9.48 -0.39 6.89
CA TYR A 138 10.83 -0.41 6.34
C TYR A 138 11.80 -1.00 7.38
N VAL A 139 12.31 -2.19 7.12
CA VAL A 139 13.21 -2.90 8.03
C VAL A 139 14.65 -2.76 7.57
N LYS A 140 15.49 -2.19 8.43
CA LYS A 140 16.93 -2.04 8.20
C LYS A 140 17.77 -2.99 9.07
N LEU A 141 17.09 -3.98 9.65
CA LEU A 141 17.66 -4.97 10.55
C LEU A 141 17.67 -6.34 9.88
N GLN A 142 18.54 -7.23 10.37
CA GLN A 142 18.55 -8.63 9.94
C GLN A 142 17.37 -9.39 10.57
N ASP A 143 17.11 -10.58 10.02
CA ASP A 143 16.08 -11.51 10.51
C ASP A 143 14.67 -10.91 10.56
N ILE A 144 14.23 -10.38 9.42
CA ILE A 144 12.89 -9.81 9.22
C ILE A 144 11.79 -10.81 9.62
N LYS A 145 12.02 -12.11 9.36
CA LYS A 145 11.10 -13.18 9.73
C LYS A 145 10.83 -13.21 11.23
N ALA A 146 11.87 -13.28 12.06
CA ALA A 146 11.69 -13.30 13.52
C ALA A 146 11.07 -11.99 14.04
N LEU A 147 11.36 -10.85 13.42
CA LEU A 147 10.74 -9.57 13.79
C LEU A 147 9.23 -9.58 13.55
N PHE A 148 8.78 -10.12 12.41
CA PHE A 148 7.35 -10.18 12.06
C PHE A 148 6.60 -11.32 12.77
N GLU A 149 7.28 -12.42 13.13
CA GLU A 149 6.71 -13.44 14.03
C GLU A 149 6.43 -12.84 15.42
N LYS A 150 7.36 -12.03 15.95
CA LYS A 150 7.14 -11.29 17.20
C LYS A 150 6.02 -10.27 17.08
N LEU A 151 5.94 -9.56 15.96
CA LEU A 151 4.83 -8.63 15.68
C LEU A 151 3.48 -9.35 15.72
N ARG A 152 3.38 -10.50 15.05
CA ARG A 152 2.16 -11.31 15.01
C ARG A 152 1.71 -11.70 16.41
N GLN A 153 2.62 -12.30 17.19
CA GLN A 153 2.34 -12.70 18.57
C GLN A 153 1.89 -11.50 19.42
N TYR A 154 2.56 -10.36 19.28
CA TYR A 154 2.20 -9.14 19.98
C TYR A 154 0.78 -8.67 19.64
N ILE A 155 0.44 -8.57 18.35
CA ILE A 155 -0.89 -8.14 17.91
C ILE A 155 -1.98 -9.14 18.38
N ASP A 156 -1.73 -10.43 18.24
CA ASP A 156 -2.68 -11.49 18.58
C ASP A 156 -2.97 -11.58 20.08
N ASN A 157 -1.94 -11.37 20.92
CA ASN A 157 -2.06 -11.41 22.38
C ASN A 157 -2.72 -10.14 22.93
N GLU A 158 -2.26 -8.96 22.50
CA GLU A 158 -2.76 -7.67 22.99
C GLU A 158 -4.12 -7.29 22.38
N LYS A 159 -4.59 -8.03 21.37
CA LYS A 159 -5.76 -7.67 20.55
C LYS A 159 -5.70 -6.22 20.08
N SER A 160 -4.51 -5.83 19.61
CA SER A 160 -4.21 -4.46 19.17
C SER A 160 -5.25 -3.96 18.17
N CYS A 161 -5.71 -2.71 18.37
CA CYS A 161 -6.75 -2.08 17.54
C CYS A 161 -8.06 -2.88 17.43
N ASN A 162 -8.47 -3.57 18.49
CA ASN A 162 -9.70 -4.38 18.55
C ASN A 162 -9.72 -5.51 17.51
N LEU A 163 -8.56 -6.13 17.24
CA LEU A 163 -8.44 -7.23 16.30
C LEU A 163 -9.50 -8.31 16.57
N GLN A 164 -10.26 -8.64 15.53
CA GLN A 164 -11.20 -9.77 15.54
C GLN A 164 -10.48 -11.02 15.02
N GLY A 165 -10.28 -12.01 15.89
CA GLY A 165 -9.59 -13.27 15.54
C GLY A 165 -8.08 -13.22 15.75
N ILE A 166 -7.33 -13.72 14.76
CA ILE A 166 -5.86 -13.77 14.71
C ILE A 166 -5.33 -13.24 13.38
N CYS A 167 -4.10 -12.73 13.40
CA CYS A 167 -3.35 -12.33 12.23
C CYS A 167 -3.17 -13.48 11.23
N LYS A 168 -3.16 -13.14 9.95
CA LYS A 168 -2.92 -14.05 8.83
C LYS A 168 -1.89 -13.46 7.89
N ASP A 169 -1.13 -14.33 7.22
CA ASP A 169 -0.20 -13.93 6.19
C ASP A 169 -0.93 -13.27 5.02
N HIS A 170 -0.32 -12.22 4.47
CA HIS A 170 -0.74 -11.65 3.18
C HIS A 170 -0.19 -12.49 2.04
N ASN A 171 -0.79 -12.35 0.85
CA ASN A 171 -0.37 -13.10 -0.34
C ASN A 171 0.85 -12.49 -1.05
N ILE A 172 1.43 -11.42 -0.52
CA ILE A 172 2.65 -10.78 -1.03
C ILE A 172 3.84 -11.69 -0.72
N ARG A 173 4.66 -11.99 -1.74
CA ARG A 173 5.78 -12.94 -1.64
C ARG A 173 7.13 -12.28 -1.47
#